data_AF-A0A0Q6ENL8-F1
#
_entry.id   AF-A0A0Q6ENL8-F1
#
_cell.length_a   1.000
_cell.length_b   1.000
_cell.length_c   1.000
_cell.angle_alpha   90.00
_cell.angle_beta   90.00
_cell.angle_gamma   90.00
#
_symmetry.space_group_name_H-M   'P 1'
#
loop_
_entity.id
_entity.type
_entity.pdbx_description
1 polymer ?
#
loop_
_entity_poly.entity_id
_entity_poly.type
_entity_poly.pdbx_seq_one_letter_code
_entity_poly.pdbx_strand_id
1 'polypeptide(L)' 'MSAPLTPPEHEHSAKIDEAARYVAMTPRLRQPRPIVPYLTRTFGLTPVEACAALHEATLIAGRAE' A
#
# COMPACT_ATOMS: atom_id res chain seq x y z
N MET A 1 -4.57 2.17 26.74
CA MET A 1 -5.62 3.13 26.34
C MET A 1 -5.48 3.33 24.83
N SER A 2 -6.26 2.62 24.02
CA SER A 2 -6.25 2.81 22.56
C SER A 2 -7.04 4.07 22.24
N ALA A 3 -6.37 5.09 21.69
CA ALA A 3 -7.05 6.27 21.18
C ALA A 3 -7.92 5.87 19.96
N PRO A 4 -9.17 6.34 19.86
CA PRO A 4 -9.97 6.15 18.65
C PRO A 4 -9.30 6.97 17.53
N LEU A 5 -8.77 6.27 16.54
CA LEU A 5 -8.23 6.91 15.34
C LEU A 5 -9.36 7.70 14.68
N THR A 6 -9.09 8.97 14.40
CA THR A 6 -10.08 9.86 13.78
C THR A 6 -10.41 9.37 12.35
N PRO A 7 -11.61 9.65 11.81
CA PRO A 7 -12.04 9.17 10.49
C PRO A 7 -10.99 9.29 9.35
N PRO A 8 -10.27 10.43 9.19
CA PRO A 8 -9.28 10.54 8.12
C PRO A 8 -8.09 9.58 8.33
N GLU A 9 -7.65 9.34 9.55
CA GLU A 9 -6.51 8.44 9.79
C GLU A 9 -6.82 6.98 9.41
N HIS A 10 -8.07 6.55 9.57
CA HIS A 10 -8.51 5.22 9.15
C HIS A 10 -8.60 5.10 7.62
N GLU A 11 -9.15 6.11 6.94
CA GLU A 11 -9.25 6.12 5.47
C GLU A 11 -7.87 6.09 4.79
N HIS A 12 -6.89 6.79 5.37
CA HIS A 12 -5.52 6.77 4.88
C HIS A 12 -4.85 5.40 5.05
N SER A 13 -5.00 4.75 6.21
CA SER A 13 -4.50 3.38 6.42
C SER A 13 -5.14 2.39 5.44
N ALA A 14 -6.45 2.49 5.21
CA ALA A 14 -7.16 1.58 4.33
C ALA A 14 -6.64 1.59 2.89
N LYS A 15 -6.31 2.77 2.34
CA LYS A 15 -5.75 2.91 0.98
C LYS A 15 -4.33 2.33 0.87
N ILE A 16 -3.52 2.49 1.90
CA ILE A 16 -2.16 1.92 1.95
C ILE A 16 -2.25 0.39 2.00
N ASP A 17 -3.12 -0.17 2.84
CA ASP A 17 -3.31 -1.61 2.96
C ASP A 17 -3.82 -2.25 1.66
N GLU A 18 -4.72 -1.55 0.95
CA GLU A 18 -5.22 -1.99 -0.35
C GLU A 18 -4.10 -2.00 -1.40
N ALA A 19 -3.33 -0.92 -1.50
CA ALA A 19 -2.19 -0.83 -2.41
C ALA A 19 -1.12 -1.88 -2.09
N ALA A 20 -0.84 -2.12 -0.81
CA ALA A 20 0.12 -3.12 -0.35
C ALA A 20 -0.30 -4.53 -0.77
N ARG A 21 -1.57 -4.88 -0.55
CA ARG A 21 -2.13 -6.17 -1.01
C ARG A 21 -2.05 -6.33 -2.52
N TYR A 22 -2.40 -5.30 -3.28
CA TYR A 22 -2.27 -5.33 -4.74
C TYR A 22 -0.83 -5.65 -5.18
N VAL A 23 0.16 -4.95 -4.60
CA VAL A 23 1.57 -5.17 -4.95
C VAL A 23 2.04 -6.57 -4.53
N ALA A 24 1.68 -7.03 -3.34
CA ALA A 24 2.06 -8.35 -2.83
C ALA A 24 1.48 -9.50 -3.66
N MET A 25 0.24 -9.35 -4.14
CA MET A 25 -0.45 -10.36 -4.94
C MET A 25 -0.09 -10.30 -6.44
N THR A 26 0.47 -9.18 -6.92
CA THR A 26 0.84 -9.02 -8.32
C THR A 26 2.26 -9.52 -8.59
N PRO A 27 2.46 -10.53 -9.46
CA PRO A 27 3.78 -11.02 -9.81
C PRO A 27 4.69 -9.90 -10.34
N ARG A 28 5.98 -9.90 -9.95
CA ARG A 28 6.94 -8.82 -10.29
C ARG A 28 7.01 -8.48 -11.78
N LEU A 29 6.87 -9.47 -12.66
CA LEU A 29 6.89 -9.28 -14.12
C LEU A 29 5.64 -8.60 -14.68
N ARG A 30 4.52 -8.64 -13.95
CA ARG A 30 3.24 -8.00 -14.31
C ARG A 30 3.02 -6.66 -13.61
N GLN A 31 3.91 -6.28 -12.70
CA GLN A 31 3.77 -5.01 -11.99
C GLN A 31 4.00 -3.82 -12.94
N PRO A 32 3.12 -2.80 -12.89
CA PRO A 32 3.29 -1.61 -13.70
C PRO A 32 4.57 -0.86 -13.30
N ARG A 33 5.27 -0.31 -14.30
CA ARG A 33 6.48 0.50 -14.11
C ARG A 33 6.32 1.86 -14.78
N PRO A 34 6.62 2.96 -14.07
CA PRO A 34 7.07 3.05 -12.67
C PRO A 34 5.94 2.82 -11.64
N ILE A 35 6.23 2.05 -10.57
CA ILE A 35 5.22 1.60 -9.60
C ILE A 35 4.66 2.75 -8.73
N VAL A 36 5.51 3.68 -8.28
CA VAL A 36 5.09 4.77 -7.37
C VAL A 36 4.06 5.69 -8.06
N PRO A 37 4.31 6.25 -9.26
CA PRO A 37 3.30 7.06 -9.96
C PRO A 37 2.02 6.30 -10.32
N TYR A 38 2.10 4.98 -10.47
CA TYR A 38 0.90 4.15 -10.68
C TYR A 38 0.07 4.07 -9.41
N LEU A 39 0.69 3.80 -8.25
CA LEU A 39 0.00 3.70 -6.97
C LEU A 39 -0.64 5.03 -6.57
N THR A 40 0.04 6.16 -6.81
CA THR A 40 -0.53 7.48 -6.52
C THR A 40 -1.79 7.77 -7.35
N ARG A 41 -1.77 7.44 -8.66
CA ARG A 41 -2.92 7.66 -9.56
C ARG A 41 -4.06 6.68 -9.33
N THR A 42 -3.76 5.43 -8.99
CA THR A 42 -4.75 4.35 -8.90
C THR A 42 -5.46 4.34 -7.54
N PHE A 43 -4.71 4.53 -6.46
CA PHE A 43 -5.23 4.45 -5.09
C PHE A 43 -5.39 5.82 -4.43
N GLY A 44 -5.06 6.91 -5.13
CA GLY A 44 -5.13 8.27 -4.60
C GLY A 44 -4.14 8.53 -3.47
N LEU A 45 -3.00 7.83 -3.48
CA LEU A 45 -1.94 7.95 -2.47
C LEU A 45 -1.01 9.12 -2.78
N THR A 46 -0.40 9.68 -1.75
CA THR A 46 0.80 10.51 -1.87
C THR A 46 2.02 9.63 -2.18
N PRO A 47 3.14 10.21 -2.68
CA PRO A 47 4.36 9.44 -2.94
C PRO A 47 4.92 8.74 -1.69
N VAL A 48 4.77 9.36 -0.51
CA VAL A 48 5.22 8.79 0.77
C VAL A 48 4.39 7.57 1.14
N GLU A 49 3.07 7.65 1.01
CA GLU A 49 2.16 6.54 1.28
C GLU A 49 2.33 5.40 0.27
N ALA A 50 2.65 5.71 -0.99
CA ALA A 50 3.00 4.69 -1.97
C ALA A 50 4.27 3.92 -1.56
N CYS A 51 5.29 4.61 -1.02
CA CYS A 51 6.47 3.95 -0.47
C CYS A 51 6.12 3.08 0.76
N ALA A 52 5.23 3.55 1.64
CA ALA A 52 4.75 2.76 2.77
C ALA A 52 4.03 1.49 2.28
N ALA A 53 3.16 1.59 1.28
CA ALA A 53 2.48 0.44 0.68
C ALA A 53 3.48 -0.59 0.09
N LEU A 54 4.58 -0.14 -0.52
CA LEU A 54 5.64 -1.04 -1.01
C LEU A 54 6.38 -1.77 0.12
N HIS A 55 6.60 -1.08 1.25
CA HIS A 55 7.17 -1.70 2.44
C HIS A 55 6.24 -2.78 3.00
N GLU A 56 4.96 -2.43 3.21
CA GLU A 56 3.95 -3.38 3.69
C GLU A 56 3.77 -4.58 2.74
N ALA A 57 3.80 -4.36 1.43
CA ALA A 57 3.75 -5.44 0.45
C ALA A 57 4.89 -6.45 0.62
N THR A 58 6.09 -5.97 0.99
CA THR A 58 7.24 -6.83 1.26
C THR A 58 7.02 -7.65 2.53
N LEU A 59 6.45 -7.06 3.58
CA LEU A 59 6.10 -7.77 4.80
C LEU A 59 4.99 -8.82 4.57
N ILE A 60 4.00 -8.50 3.75
CA ILE A 60 2.93 -9.45 3.37
C ILE A 60 3.54 -10.65 2.63
N ALA A 61 4.42 -10.40 1.66
CA ALA A 61 5.07 -11.46 0.90
C ALA A 61 5.95 -12.36 1.78
N GLY A 62 6.75 -11.78 2.69
CA GLY A 62 7.61 -12.54 3.59
C GLY A 62 6.89 -13.29 4.72
N ARG A 63 5.61 -12.97 4.99
CA ARG A 63 4.75 -13.72 5.93
C ARG A 63 4.03 -14.90 5.25
N ALA A 64 4.01 -14.95 3.93
CA ALA A 64 3.38 -16.02 3.16
C ALA A 64 4.30 -17.23 2.92
N GLU A 65 5.51 -17.20 3.48
CA GLU A 65 6.55 -18.24 3.39
C GLU A 65 6.57 -19.18 4.60
#